data_AF-A0A7L2H006-F1
#
_entry.id   AF-A0A7L2H006-F1
#
_cell.length_a   1.000
_cell.length_b   1.000
_cell.length_c   1.000
_cell.angle_alpha   90.00
_cell.angle_beta   90.00
_cell.angle_gamma   90.00
#
_symmetry.space_group_name_H-M   'P 1'
#
loop_
_entity.id
_entity.type
_entity.pdbx_description
1 polymer ?
#
loop_
_entity_poly.entity_id
_entity_poly.type
_entity_poly.pdbx_seq_one_letter_code
_entity_poly.pdbx_strand_id
1 'polypeptide(L)'
;WLTPIFSLLSSPSPGSLVQAALTQPPSVSVNPGETVQITCSGGQTVKITCSRGSGSYGWYQQKVPGSAPVTVIYYNDKRPSDIPSRFSGSKSGSTATLTITGVQAEDEAVYYCGSWDSSS
;
A
#
# COMPACT_ATOMS: atom_id res chain seq x y z
N TRP A 1 -2.54 -14.95 -23.65
CA TRP A 1 -1.85 -13.92 -22.84
C TRP A 1 -0.44 -14.43 -22.62
N LEU A 2 0.53 -13.75 -23.24
CA LEU A 2 1.91 -14.23 -23.40
C LEU A 2 2.60 -14.29 -22.03
N THR A 3 3.22 -15.42 -21.72
CA THR A 3 4.14 -15.55 -20.58
C THR A 3 5.44 -14.79 -20.90
N PRO A 4 5.97 -13.96 -19.99
CA PRO A 4 7.33 -13.46 -20.16
C PRO A 4 8.31 -14.58 -19.78
N ILE A 5 8.92 -15.20 -20.80
CA ILE A 5 10.06 -16.11 -20.62
C ILE A 5 11.29 -15.23 -20.38
N PHE A 6 11.75 -15.13 -19.13
CA PHE A 6 13.11 -14.66 -18.85
C PHE A 6 14.06 -15.87 -18.87
N SER A 7 14.60 -16.16 -20.05
CA SER A 7 15.75 -17.08 -20.16
C SER A 7 17.00 -16.36 -19.68
N LEU A 8 17.49 -16.70 -18.49
CA LEU A 8 18.80 -16.26 -18.01
C LEU A 8 19.84 -17.33 -18.35
N LEU A 9 20.70 -17.03 -19.32
CA LEU A 9 21.95 -17.75 -19.56
C LEU A 9 22.84 -17.54 -18.31
N SER A 10 22.92 -18.52 -17.42
CA SER A 10 23.84 -18.48 -16.29
C SER A 10 25.21 -19.01 -16.72
N SER A 11 26.13 -18.11 -17.07
CA SER A 11 27.56 -18.42 -17.13
C SER A 11 28.11 -18.46 -15.69
N PRO A 12 28.73 -19.55 -15.23
CA PRO A 12 29.30 -19.59 -13.89
C PRO A 12 30.65 -18.85 -13.87
N SER A 13 30.71 -17.72 -13.16
CA SER A 13 31.98 -17.14 -12.69
C SER A 13 32.00 -17.18 -11.16
N PRO A 14 33.03 -17.76 -10.52
CA PRO A 14 33.14 -17.80 -9.07
C PRO A 14 33.69 -16.46 -8.56
N GLY A 15 32.81 -15.56 -8.15
CA GLY A 15 33.21 -14.28 -7.56
C GLY A 15 32.05 -13.63 -6.80
N SER A 16 32.12 -13.71 -5.48
CA SER A 16 31.40 -12.87 -4.50
C SER A 16 29.91 -12.62 -4.75
N LEU A 17 29.05 -13.50 -4.21
CA LEU A 17 27.62 -13.23 -4.12
C LEU A 17 27.36 -12.18 -3.03
N VAL A 18 27.45 -10.89 -3.38
CA VAL A 18 26.70 -9.87 -2.66
C VAL A 18 25.26 -10.00 -3.15
N GLN A 19 24.48 -10.87 -2.50
CA GLN A 19 23.05 -10.96 -2.76
C GLN A 19 22.42 -9.67 -2.24
N ALA A 20 22.39 -8.63 -3.09
CA ALA A 20 21.50 -7.50 -2.90
C ALA A 20 20.08 -8.07 -2.98
N ALA A 21 19.55 -8.53 -1.85
CA ALA A 21 18.17 -8.92 -1.74
C ALA A 21 17.35 -7.66 -2.01
N LEU A 22 16.80 -7.54 -3.22
CA LEU A 22 15.74 -6.57 -3.48
C LEU A 22 14.58 -6.96 -2.57
N THR A 23 14.46 -6.29 -1.43
CA THR A 23 13.26 -6.36 -0.59
C THR A 23 12.14 -5.67 -1.35
N GLN A 24 11.39 -6.45 -2.13
CA GLN A 24 10.12 -5.97 -2.67
C GLN A 24 9.22 -5.56 -1.49
N PRO A 25 8.49 -4.44 -1.60
CA PRO A 25 7.50 -4.07 -0.61
C PRO A 25 6.45 -5.19 -0.47
N PRO A 26 5.79 -5.29 0.69
CA PRO A 26 4.72 -6.26 0.88
C PRO A 26 3.64 -6.06 -0.19
N SER A 27 3.33 -7.13 -0.92
CA SER A 27 2.23 -7.18 -1.88
C SER A 27 1.16 -8.15 -1.38
N VAL A 28 -0.09 -7.86 -1.72
CA VAL A 28 -1.24 -8.68 -1.36
C VAL A 28 -1.96 -9.02 -2.66
N SER A 29 -2.28 -10.30 -2.86
CA SER A 29 -3.09 -10.79 -3.97
C SER A 29 -4.45 -11.23 -3.42
N VAL A 30 -5.51 -10.84 -4.11
CA VAL A 30 -6.91 -11.06 -3.71
C VAL A 30 -7.76 -11.29 -4.95
N ASN A 31 -8.74 -12.20 -4.88
CA ASN A 31 -9.59 -12.46 -6.04
C ASN A 31 -10.66 -11.37 -6.20
N PRO A 32 -11.13 -11.12 -7.43
CA PRO A 32 -12.28 -10.24 -7.64
C PRO A 32 -13.50 -10.69 -6.82
N GLY A 33 -14.18 -9.74 -6.17
CA GLY A 33 -15.33 -9.99 -5.30
C GLY A 33 -14.99 -10.27 -3.83
N GLU A 34 -13.73 -10.57 -3.50
CA GLU A 34 -13.31 -10.78 -2.11
C GLU A 34 -13.12 -9.43 -1.37
N THR A 35 -12.82 -9.53 -0.06
CA THR A 35 -12.51 -8.37 0.78
C THR A 35 -11.03 -8.40 1.15
N VAL A 36 -10.33 -7.27 0.98
CA VAL A 36 -8.95 -7.10 1.43
C VAL A 36 -8.87 -6.06 2.53
N GLN A 37 -7.99 -6.32 3.51
CA GLN A 37 -7.63 -5.39 4.57
C GLN A 37 -6.15 -5.05 4.49
N ILE A 38 -5.83 -3.77 4.33
CA ILE A 38 -4.47 -3.25 4.29
C ILE A 38 -4.24 -2.49 5.58
N THR A 39 -3.18 -2.83 6.32
CA THR A 39 -2.88 -2.20 7.61
C THR A 39 -1.64 -1.34 7.51
N CYS A 40 -1.64 -0.25 8.27
CA CYS A 40 -0.53 0.66 8.41
C CYS A 40 -0.31 0.92 9.90
N SER A 41 0.79 0.40 10.43
CA SER A 41 1.22 0.63 11.79
C SER A 41 2.49 1.48 11.80
N GLY A 42 2.57 2.41 12.75
CA GLY A 42 3.77 3.23 12.96
C GLY A 42 4.95 2.36 13.39
N GLY A 43 5.72 1.85 12.43
CA GLY A 43 6.84 0.96 12.71
C GLY A 43 7.67 0.46 11.52
N GLN A 44 7.24 0.64 10.26
CA GLN A 44 8.05 0.21 9.10
C GLN A 44 8.22 1.31 8.04
N THR A 45 9.41 1.90 8.10
CA THR A 45 10.27 2.48 7.04
C THR A 45 9.61 2.98 5.75
N VAL A 46 8.93 4.14 5.82
CA VAL A 46 9.27 5.33 5.04
C VAL A 46 9.05 6.52 5.98
N LYS A 47 10.06 7.39 6.16
CA LYS A 47 9.95 8.55 7.07
C LYS A 47 8.88 9.53 6.58
N ILE A 48 7.67 9.39 7.09
CA ILE A 48 6.72 10.46 7.40
C ILE A 48 6.37 10.23 8.87
N THR A 49 6.56 11.23 9.72
CA THR A 49 6.60 11.13 11.18
C THR A 49 5.35 10.42 11.76
N CYS A 50 5.50 9.14 12.12
CA CYS A 50 4.45 8.39 12.83
C CYS A 50 4.60 8.62 14.34
N SER A 51 4.06 9.72 14.85
CA SER A 51 4.01 9.99 16.29
C SER A 51 2.85 9.23 16.94
N ARG A 52 3.16 8.63 18.08
CA ARG A 52 2.29 7.78 18.90
C ARG A 52 1.11 8.59 19.46
N GLY A 53 -0.08 8.40 18.88
CA GLY A 53 -1.32 8.48 19.68
C GLY A 53 -2.39 9.49 19.27
N SER A 54 -2.15 10.48 18.41
CA SER A 54 -3.16 11.51 18.11
C SER A 54 -3.31 11.88 16.62
N GLY A 55 -2.45 11.39 15.75
CA GLY A 55 -2.51 11.70 14.32
C GLY A 55 -3.69 11.02 13.61
N SER A 56 -4.24 11.72 12.62
CA SER A 56 -5.20 11.14 11.66
C SER A 56 -4.46 10.53 10.48
N TYR A 57 -4.90 9.36 10.04
CA TYR A 57 -4.35 8.68 8.88
C TYR A 57 -5.17 8.98 7.62
N GLY A 58 -4.46 9.13 6.51
CA GLY A 58 -5.00 9.11 5.16
C GLY A 58 -4.47 7.92 4.38
N TRP A 59 -5.26 7.47 3.42
CA TRP A 59 -4.93 6.43 2.47
C TRP A 59 -4.94 6.99 1.05
N TYR A 60 -3.95 6.61 0.25
CA TYR A 60 -3.76 7.09 -1.10
C TYR A 60 -3.52 5.91 -2.04
N GLN A 61 -4.11 5.96 -3.23
CA GLN A 61 -4.00 4.95 -4.27
C GLN A 61 -3.21 5.51 -5.45
N GLN A 62 -2.16 4.80 -5.87
CA GLN A 62 -1.40 5.10 -7.08
C GLN A 62 -1.50 3.92 -8.04
N LYS A 63 -2.27 4.08 -9.12
CA LYS A 63 -2.45 3.04 -10.14
C LYS A 63 -1.29 2.96 -11.13
N VAL A 64 -0.72 4.11 -11.48
CA VAL A 64 0.35 4.20 -12.48
C VAL A 64 1.64 4.66 -11.79
N PRO A 65 2.75 3.90 -11.89
CA PRO A 65 4.03 4.35 -11.36
C PRO A 65 4.41 5.73 -11.89
N GLY A 66 4.71 6.66 -10.98
CA GLY A 66 5.05 8.05 -11.33
C GLY A 66 3.86 9.00 -11.48
N SER A 67 2.61 8.51 -11.41
CA SER A 67 1.43 9.40 -11.36
C SER A 67 1.21 9.98 -9.97
N ALA A 68 0.44 11.06 -9.88
CA ALA A 68 -0.03 11.56 -8.58
C ALA A 68 -0.92 10.50 -7.89
N PRO A 69 -0.71 10.20 -6.59
CA PRO A 69 -1.63 9.38 -5.82
C PRO A 69 -2.98 10.08 -5.63
N VAL A 70 -4.07 9.30 -5.60
CA VAL A 70 -5.43 9.78 -5.31
C VAL A 70 -5.79 9.44 -3.88
N THR A 71 -6.33 10.39 -3.12
CA THR A 71 -6.83 10.14 -1.77
C THR A 71 -8.05 9.24 -1.80
N VAL A 72 -8.00 8.09 -1.13
CA VAL A 72 -9.15 7.16 -1.02
C VAL A 72 -9.86 7.27 0.33
N ILE A 73 -9.11 7.55 1.41
CA ILE A 73 -9.65 7.81 2.75
C ILE A 73 -8.85 8.93 3.40
N TYR A 74 -9.51 9.83 4.12
CA TYR A 74 -8.90 10.88 4.93
C TYR A 74 -9.53 10.90 6.33
N TYR A 75 -8.88 11.56 7.30
CA TYR A 75 -9.31 11.59 8.70
C TYR A 75 -9.73 10.23 9.28
N ASN A 76 -8.98 9.17 8.95
CA ASN A 76 -9.17 7.77 9.35
C ASN A 76 -10.38 7.04 8.73
N ASP A 77 -11.52 7.71 8.55
CA ASP A 77 -12.78 7.06 8.15
C ASP A 77 -13.55 7.81 7.04
N LYS A 78 -13.12 9.01 6.65
CA LYS A 78 -13.83 9.82 5.66
C LYS A 78 -13.42 9.42 4.25
N ARG A 79 -14.42 9.15 3.42
CA ARG A 79 -14.24 8.77 2.02
C ARG A 79 -14.71 9.93 1.12
N PRO A 80 -13.90 10.40 0.16
CA PRO A 80 -14.34 11.37 -0.84
C PRO A 80 -15.55 10.85 -1.64
N SER A 81 -16.40 11.74 -2.14
CA SER A 81 -17.67 11.37 -2.81
C SER A 81 -17.48 10.61 -4.13
N ASP A 82 -16.35 10.82 -4.79
CA ASP A 82 -15.93 10.19 -6.03
C ASP A 82 -15.27 8.82 -5.84
N ILE A 83 -15.03 8.41 -4.58
CA ILE A 83 -14.47 7.10 -4.26
C ILE A 83 -15.60 6.09 -4.00
N PRO A 84 -15.56 4.91 -4.64
CA PRO A 84 -16.62 3.90 -4.52
C PRO A 84 -16.93 3.50 -3.08
N SER A 85 -18.21 3.18 -2.81
CA SER A 85 -18.71 2.86 -1.47
C SER A 85 -18.07 1.64 -0.82
N ARG A 86 -17.42 0.79 -1.63
CA ARG A 86 -16.70 -0.40 -1.22
C ARG A 86 -15.41 -0.14 -0.43
N PHE A 87 -14.87 1.07 -0.49
CA PHE A 87 -13.70 1.49 0.30
C PHE A 87 -14.13 2.00 1.67
N SER A 88 -13.44 1.60 2.73
CA SER A 88 -13.66 2.13 4.07
C SER A 88 -12.36 2.16 4.87
N GLY A 89 -12.24 3.13 5.77
CA GLY A 89 -11.10 3.25 6.66
C GLY A 89 -11.50 3.10 8.12
N SER A 90 -10.56 2.61 8.92
CA SER A 90 -10.66 2.61 10.38
C SER A 90 -9.29 2.79 11.02
N LYS A 91 -9.29 3.11 12.32
CA LYS A 91 -8.08 3.21 13.13
C LYS A 91 -8.32 2.56 14.48
N SER A 92 -7.38 1.70 14.90
CA SER A 92 -7.32 1.14 16.25
C SER A 92 -5.94 1.41 16.84
N GLY A 93 -5.89 2.21 17.91
CA GLY A 93 -4.62 2.63 18.53
C GLY A 93 -3.73 3.38 17.53
N SER A 94 -2.59 2.78 17.19
CA SER A 94 -1.61 3.32 16.21
C SER A 94 -1.65 2.60 14.85
N THR A 95 -2.67 1.78 14.62
CA THR A 95 -2.83 1.03 13.37
C THR A 95 -4.04 1.55 12.62
N ALA A 96 -3.83 2.04 11.41
CA ALA A 96 -4.89 2.34 10.46
C ALA A 96 -5.15 1.12 9.57
N THR A 97 -6.40 0.91 9.18
CA THR A 97 -6.81 -0.18 8.30
C THR A 97 -7.67 0.37 7.17
N LEU A 98 -7.28 0.10 5.93
CA LEU A 98 -8.12 0.25 4.74
C LEU A 98 -8.81 -1.08 4.46
N THR A 99 -10.11 -1.07 4.32
CA THR A 99 -10.91 -2.23 3.89
C THR A 99 -11.53 -1.94 2.54
N ILE A 100 -11.31 -2.83 1.58
CA ILE A 100 -11.92 -2.79 0.25
C ILE A 100 -12.75 -4.06 0.13
N THR A 101 -14.08 -3.92 0.11
CA THR A 101 -14.99 -5.05 -0.11
C THR A 101 -15.26 -5.21 -1.60
N GLY A 102 -15.57 -6.43 -2.06
CA GLY A 102 -15.92 -6.64 -3.47
C GLY A 102 -14.85 -6.13 -4.42
N VAL A 103 -13.59 -6.49 -4.18
CA VAL A 103 -12.42 -6.01 -4.94
C VAL A 103 -12.64 -6.18 -6.44
N GLN A 104 -12.24 -5.19 -7.22
CA GLN A 104 -12.35 -5.18 -8.68
C GLN A 104 -10.97 -5.09 -9.33
N ALA A 105 -10.88 -5.40 -10.63
CA ALA A 105 -9.61 -5.33 -11.36
C ALA A 105 -9.04 -3.90 -11.35
N GLU A 106 -9.90 -2.88 -11.30
CA GLU A 106 -9.50 -1.48 -11.27
C GLU A 106 -8.90 -1.06 -9.92
N ASP A 107 -8.99 -1.90 -8.88
CA ASP A 107 -8.43 -1.65 -7.55
C ASP A 107 -6.96 -2.08 -7.45
N GLU A 108 -6.40 -2.70 -8.49
CA GLU A 108 -4.98 -3.02 -8.59
C GLU A 108 -4.14 -1.72 -8.62
N ALA A 109 -3.38 -1.50 -7.55
CA ALA A 109 -2.62 -0.28 -7.33
C ALA A 109 -1.59 -0.44 -6.21
N VAL A 110 -0.68 0.52 -6.10
CA VAL A 110 0.09 0.72 -4.88
C VAL A 110 -0.71 1.59 -3.91
N TYR A 111 -0.84 1.13 -2.67
CA TYR A 111 -1.53 1.87 -1.61
C TYR A 111 -0.53 2.42 -0.60
N TYR A 112 -0.67 3.72 -0.31
CA TYR A 112 0.13 4.42 0.67
C TYR A 112 -0.73 4.86 1.85
N CYS A 113 -0.16 4.81 3.04
CA CYS A 113 -0.72 5.45 4.23
C CYS A 113 0.17 6.62 4.66
N GLY A 114 -0.45 7.66 5.22
CA GLY A 114 0.29 8.75 5.84
C GLY A 114 -0.46 9.29 7.06
N SER A 115 0.27 9.68 8.10
CA SER A 115 -0.29 10.33 9.29
C SER A 115 -0.02 11.83 9.28
N TRP A 116 -1.03 12.60 9.65
CA TRP A 116 -0.87 14.02 9.97
C TRP A 116 -0.61 14.14 11.47
N ASP A 117 0.54 14.71 11.82
CA ASP A 117 0.87 15.10 13.17
C ASP A 117 0.56 16.59 13.34
N SER A 118 -0.19 16.94 14.38
CA SER A 118 -0.51 18.33 14.73
C SER A 118 0.28 18.79 15.95
N SER A 119 1.42 18.17 16.28
CA SER A 119 2.26 18.67 17.36
C SER A 119 2.88 20.00 16.89
N SER A 120 2.40 21.06 17.52
CA SER A 120 2.97 22.41 17.50
C SER A 120 4.31 22.45 18.23
#